data_AF-A0A7C6EH12-F1
#
_entry.id   AF-A0A7C6EH12-F1
#
_cell.length_a   1.000
_cell.length_b   1.000
_cell.length_c   1.000
_cell.angle_alpha   90.00
_cell.angle_beta   90.00
_cell.angle_gamma   90.00
#
_symmetry.space_group_name_H-M   'P 1'
#
loop_
_entity.id
_entity.type
_entity.pdbx_description
1 polymer ?
#
loop_
_entity_poly.entity_id
_entity_poly.type
_entity_poly.pdbx_seq_one_letter_code
_entity_poly.pdbx_strand_id
1 'polypeptide(L)'
;MKILIAPGSFKGSIVSKEISRIIARGIQKIKKNVAVNELPIADGGLGTLNIITEYFKGNYVACDVTGPLGKKIRARYGIIQRKKTGIIELAQASGLHLIPEYLRNPLETTTTGVGELIKDSIRKGCKRIIIGVGDSGTIDCGIGALSALGVKFLDRNSKQIKTSCSGLLDLYKIDCTGIESLKSIEFIILVDVSNPLTGKNGAIVYAQQKGATKKELPMIQRGLRNFKKVILNEYGIDLDKIKGSGAAGGIAGGMYAI
;
A
#
# COMPACT_ATOMS: atom_id res chain seq x y z
N MET A 1 38.18 4.48 11.81
CA MET A 1 37.08 3.49 11.63
C MET A 1 35.78 4.24 11.41
N LYS A 2 34.96 3.82 10.45
CA LYS A 2 33.61 4.37 10.19
C LYS A 2 32.60 3.24 10.34
N ILE A 3 31.50 3.48 11.05
CA ILE A 3 30.44 2.49 11.26
C ILE A 3 29.15 3.02 10.62
N LEU A 4 28.49 2.18 9.82
CA LEU A 4 27.15 2.42 9.31
C LEU A 4 26.15 1.59 10.12
N ILE A 5 25.11 2.24 10.64
CA ILE A 5 24.02 1.60 11.38
C ILE A 5 22.78 1.64 10.49
N ALA A 6 22.37 0.48 9.96
CA ALA A 6 21.24 0.38 9.04
C ALA A 6 20.19 -0.66 9.50
N PRO A 7 19.53 -0.46 10.65
CA PRO A 7 18.53 -1.38 11.17
C PRO A 7 17.17 -1.19 10.50
N GLY A 8 16.41 -2.29 10.40
CA GLY A 8 14.95 -2.25 10.21
C GLY A 8 14.22 -2.04 11.54
N SER A 9 12.90 -1.84 11.48
CA SER A 9 12.06 -1.69 12.68
C SER A 9 11.78 -3.01 13.38
N PHE A 10 11.51 -2.97 14.69
CA PHE A 10 10.93 -4.10 15.41
C PHE A 10 9.42 -3.92 15.44
N LYS A 11 8.71 -4.74 14.66
CA LYS A 11 7.27 -4.61 14.43
C LYS A 11 6.50 -4.61 15.76
N GLY A 12 5.64 -3.60 15.94
CA GLY A 12 4.84 -3.43 17.17
C GLY A 12 5.63 -2.93 18.39
N SER A 13 6.91 -2.57 18.23
CA SER A 13 7.76 -2.13 19.33
C SER A 13 8.44 -0.79 19.04
N ILE A 14 9.54 -0.78 18.29
CA ILE A 14 10.40 0.40 18.13
C ILE A 14 10.74 0.63 16.65
N VAL A 15 10.69 1.89 16.22
CA VAL A 15 10.96 2.27 14.83
C VAL A 15 12.45 2.26 14.51
N SER A 16 12.82 1.99 13.26
CA SER A 16 14.21 1.85 12.80
C SER A 16 15.10 3.06 13.15
N LYS A 17 14.54 4.27 13.09
CA LYS A 17 15.22 5.51 13.47
C LYS A 17 15.61 5.54 14.95
N GLU A 18 14.76 5.04 15.84
CA GLU A 18 15.04 4.98 17.27
C GLU A 18 16.06 3.88 17.60
N ILE A 19 15.95 2.72 16.94
CA ILE A 19 16.96 1.65 17.03
C ILE A 19 18.33 2.20 16.62
N SER A 20 18.41 2.95 15.51
CA SER A 20 19.66 3.54 15.01
C SER A 20 20.33 4.41 16.08
N ARG A 21 19.55 5.27 16.74
CA ARG A 21 20.01 6.16 17.81
C ARG A 21 20.45 5.41 19.06
N ILE A 22 19.80 4.30 19.39
CA ILE A 22 20.18 3.48 20.56
C ILE A 22 21.53 2.80 20.30
N ILE A 23 21.70 2.18 19.13
CA ILE A 23 22.96 1.54 18.73
C ILE A 23 24.10 2.57 18.67
N ALA A 24 23.85 3.73 18.05
CA ALA A 24 24.83 4.81 17.93
C ALA A 24 25.34 5.28 19.31
N ARG A 25 24.41 5.52 20.25
CA ARG A 25 24.75 5.89 21.63
C ARG A 25 25.55 4.79 22.35
N GLY A 26 25.19 3.52 22.14
CA GLY A 26 25.94 2.39 22.70
C GLY A 26 27.39 2.35 22.23
N ILE A 27 27.62 2.52 20.93
CA ILE A 27 28.96 2.54 20.33
C ILE A 27 29.78 3.72 20.87
N GLN A 28 29.19 4.92 20.90
CA GLN A 28 29.88 6.13 21.35
C GLN A 28 30.27 6.12 22.82
N LYS A 29 29.54 5.39 23.68
CA LYS A 29 29.91 5.17 25.09
C LYS A 29 31.24 4.41 25.23
N ILE A 30 31.54 3.48 24.32
CA ILE A 30 32.74 2.64 24.37
C ILE A 30 33.90 3.30 23.61
N LYS A 31 33.63 3.93 22.45
CA LYS A 31 34.65 4.60 21.63
C LYS A 31 34.18 5.97 21.15
N LYS A 32 34.74 7.04 21.72
CA LYS A 32 34.39 8.44 21.40
C LYS A 32 34.86 8.92 20.01
N ASN A 33 35.95 8.37 19.47
CA ASN A 33 36.56 8.82 18.20
C ASN A 33 36.17 7.96 16.98
N VAL A 34 34.94 7.41 16.97
CA VAL A 34 34.42 6.63 15.83
C VAL A 34 33.34 7.43 15.13
N ALA A 35 33.47 7.59 13.81
CA ALA A 35 32.41 8.18 13.00
C ALA A 35 31.28 7.16 12.83
N VAL A 36 30.09 7.51 13.33
CA VAL A 36 28.88 6.70 13.27
C VAL A 36 27.88 7.37 12.35
N ASN A 37 27.47 6.67 11.30
CA ASN A 37 26.44 7.13 10.37
C ASN A 37 25.18 6.29 10.57
N GLU A 38 24.05 6.94 10.82
CA GLU A 38 22.75 6.30 10.95
C GLU A 38 22.03 6.34 9.59
N LEU A 39 21.61 5.17 9.10
CA LEU A 39 20.84 5.02 7.87
C LEU A 39 19.73 3.98 8.09
N PRO A 40 18.69 4.30 8.87
CA PRO A 40 17.57 3.39 9.10
C PRO A 40 16.95 2.96 7.77
N ILE A 41 16.53 1.70 7.69
CA ILE A 41 15.92 1.13 6.49
C ILE A 41 14.45 0.77 6.75
N ALA A 42 13.68 0.65 5.67
CA ALA A 42 12.32 0.13 5.66
C ALA A 42 12.09 -0.67 4.38
N ASP A 43 11.13 -1.57 4.43
CA ASP A 43 10.80 -2.57 3.41
C ASP A 43 9.54 -2.22 2.59
N GLY A 44 8.97 -1.03 2.79
CA GLY A 44 7.68 -0.64 2.23
C GLY A 44 6.54 -0.62 3.25
N GLY A 45 6.76 -1.06 4.49
CA GLY A 45 5.83 -0.90 5.61
C GLY A 45 5.93 0.44 6.34
N LEU A 46 5.34 0.49 7.54
CA LEU A 46 5.33 1.68 8.40
C LEU A 46 6.73 2.28 8.60
N GLY A 47 6.86 3.57 8.35
CA GLY A 47 8.10 4.34 8.52
C GLY A 47 8.88 4.54 7.22
N THR A 48 8.54 3.84 6.15
CA THR A 48 9.11 4.04 4.81
C THR A 48 8.94 5.48 4.36
N LEU A 49 7.75 6.05 4.56
CA LEU A 49 7.46 7.46 4.23
C LEU A 49 8.46 8.40 4.92
N ASN A 50 8.67 8.20 6.23
CA ASN A 50 9.49 9.10 7.02
C ASN A 50 10.97 9.00 6.62
N ILE A 51 11.47 7.77 6.49
CA ILE A 51 12.88 7.51 6.15
C ILE A 51 13.23 8.14 4.80
N ILE A 52 12.43 7.87 3.76
CA ILE A 52 12.72 8.37 2.42
C ILE A 52 12.57 9.90 2.35
N THR A 53 11.50 10.44 2.94
CA THR A 53 11.23 11.89 2.88
C THR A 53 12.31 12.67 3.62
N GLU A 54 12.69 12.25 4.83
CA GLU A 54 13.74 12.93 5.60
C GLU A 54 15.11 12.81 4.94
N TYR A 55 15.48 11.62 4.43
CA TYR A 55 16.76 11.40 3.77
C TYR A 55 16.95 12.33 2.56
N PHE A 56 15.87 12.51 1.77
CA PHE A 56 15.90 13.41 0.62
C PHE A 56 15.51 14.86 0.93
N LYS A 57 15.37 15.22 2.22
CA LYS A 57 14.94 16.57 2.67
C LYS A 57 13.66 17.03 1.96
N GLY A 58 12.72 16.12 1.80
CA GLY A 58 11.40 16.38 1.23
C GLY A 58 10.46 17.05 2.23
N ASN A 59 9.28 17.44 1.73
CA ASN A 59 8.22 18.06 2.52
C ASN A 59 7.09 17.06 2.76
N TYR A 60 6.45 17.13 3.92
CA TYR A 60 5.22 16.39 4.19
C TYR A 60 4.01 17.21 3.78
N VAL A 61 3.00 16.54 3.24
CA VAL A 61 1.68 17.09 2.96
C VAL A 61 0.64 16.25 3.69
N ALA A 62 -0.27 16.92 4.40
CA ALA A 62 -1.42 16.28 5.03
C ALA A 62 -2.71 16.64 4.30
N CYS A 63 -3.62 15.68 4.17
CA CYS A 63 -4.93 15.89 3.58
C CYS A 63 -5.97 14.94 4.19
N ASP A 64 -7.24 15.31 4.08
CA ASP A 64 -8.34 14.50 4.57
C ASP A 64 -8.74 13.49 3.48
N VAL A 65 -8.55 12.21 3.78
CA VAL A 65 -8.77 11.09 2.86
C VAL A 65 -9.75 10.08 3.43
N THR A 66 -10.27 9.22 2.58
CA THR A 66 -11.18 8.13 2.92
C THR A 66 -10.38 7.00 3.57
N GLY A 67 -10.57 6.84 4.88
CA GLY A 67 -9.95 5.77 5.66
C GLY A 67 -10.49 4.38 5.27
N PRO A 68 -9.92 3.30 5.85
CA PRO A 68 -10.26 1.94 5.45
C PRO A 68 -11.72 1.57 5.74
N LEU A 69 -12.38 2.24 6.69
CA LEU A 69 -13.79 2.05 7.04
C LEU A 69 -14.74 3.04 6.32
N GLY A 70 -14.26 3.72 5.27
CA GLY A 70 -15.05 4.69 4.48
C GLY A 70 -15.23 6.07 5.12
N LYS A 71 -14.85 6.26 6.38
CA LYS A 71 -14.87 7.56 7.07
C LYS A 71 -13.66 8.41 6.72
N LYS A 72 -13.78 9.74 6.74
CA LYS A 72 -12.65 10.65 6.52
C LYS A 72 -11.66 10.59 7.70
N ILE A 73 -10.37 10.56 7.36
CA ILE A 73 -9.24 10.60 8.30
C ILE A 73 -8.18 11.57 7.79
N ARG A 74 -7.36 12.09 8.71
CA ARG A 74 -6.18 12.89 8.37
C ARG A 74 -5.04 11.93 8.02
N ALA A 75 -4.61 11.91 6.77
CA ALA A 75 -3.43 11.16 6.34
C ALA A 75 -2.35 12.12 5.81
N ARG A 76 -1.14 11.59 5.61
CA ARG A 76 -0.04 12.35 5.02
C ARG A 76 0.79 11.54 4.04
N TYR A 77 1.52 12.26 3.21
CA TYR A 77 2.49 11.72 2.26
C TYR A 77 3.67 12.69 2.11
N GLY A 78 4.73 12.26 1.43
CA GLY A 78 5.96 13.03 1.24
C GLY A 78 6.12 13.50 -0.20
N ILE A 79 6.77 14.65 -0.39
CA ILE A 79 7.15 15.17 -1.70
C ILE A 79 8.63 15.50 -1.72
N ILE A 80 9.36 14.89 -2.65
CA ILE A 80 10.74 15.23 -2.97
C ILE A 80 10.73 16.15 -4.20
N GLN A 81 10.64 17.45 -3.96
CA GLN A 81 10.33 18.45 -4.99
C GLN A 81 11.34 18.46 -6.14
N ARG A 82 12.64 18.42 -5.83
CA ARG A 82 13.72 18.36 -6.84
C ARG A 82 13.61 17.16 -7.78
N LYS A 83 12.99 16.07 -7.32
CA LYS A 83 12.80 14.82 -8.09
C LYS A 83 11.37 14.66 -8.62
N LYS A 84 10.47 15.62 -8.38
CA LYS A 84 9.02 15.49 -8.66
C LYS A 84 8.48 14.13 -8.22
N THR A 85 8.88 13.67 -7.04
CA THR A 85 8.55 12.33 -6.54
C THR A 85 7.63 12.42 -5.33
N GLY A 86 6.47 11.76 -5.41
CA GLY A 86 5.58 11.53 -4.27
C GLY A 86 5.97 10.24 -3.55
N ILE A 87 6.02 10.27 -2.22
CA ILE A 87 6.24 9.11 -1.37
C ILE A 87 4.96 8.84 -0.60
N ILE A 88 4.35 7.70 -0.84
CA ILE A 88 3.07 7.30 -0.25
C ILE A 88 3.30 6.01 0.53
N GLU A 89 2.69 5.94 1.71
CA GLU A 89 2.69 4.74 2.52
C GLU A 89 1.23 4.37 2.75
N LEU A 90 0.82 3.21 2.22
CA LEU A 90 -0.56 2.72 2.26
C LEU A 90 -1.12 2.76 3.68
N ALA A 91 -0.29 2.42 4.67
CA ALA A 91 -0.68 2.38 6.06
C ALA A 91 -1.25 3.71 6.56
N GLN A 92 -0.85 4.85 5.99
CA GLN A 92 -1.34 6.19 6.37
C GLN A 92 -2.82 6.39 6.06
N ALA A 93 -3.35 5.73 5.02
CA ALA A 93 -4.74 5.88 4.58
C ALA A 93 -5.58 4.60 4.77
N SER A 94 -4.94 3.44 4.73
CA SER A 94 -5.59 2.13 4.69
C SER A 94 -4.86 1.08 5.53
N GLY A 95 -4.13 1.52 6.56
CA GLY A 95 -3.40 0.65 7.47
C GLY A 95 -4.28 -0.11 8.46
N LEU A 96 -3.82 -1.28 8.89
CA LEU A 96 -4.50 -2.10 9.90
C LEU A 96 -4.63 -1.38 11.25
N HIS A 97 -3.64 -0.54 11.59
CA HIS A 97 -3.63 0.24 12.84
C HIS A 97 -4.72 1.32 12.90
N LEU A 98 -5.34 1.66 11.76
CA LEU A 98 -6.45 2.62 11.68
C LEU A 98 -7.81 1.95 11.96
N ILE A 99 -7.83 0.63 12.11
CA ILE A 99 -9.05 -0.15 12.27
C ILE A 99 -9.06 -0.74 13.69
N PRO A 100 -9.97 -0.27 14.57
CA PRO A 100 -10.18 -0.91 15.86
C PRO A 100 -10.47 -2.40 15.67
N GLU A 101 -9.93 -3.25 16.55
CA GLU A 101 -9.96 -4.71 16.35
C GLU A 101 -11.38 -5.26 16.14
N TYR A 102 -12.35 -4.76 16.91
CA TYR A 102 -13.77 -5.13 16.81
C TYR A 102 -14.47 -4.65 15.52
N LEU A 103 -13.83 -3.79 14.72
CA LEU A 103 -14.33 -3.30 13.43
C LEU A 103 -13.57 -3.90 12.24
N ARG A 104 -12.61 -4.80 12.48
CA ARG A 104 -11.82 -5.41 11.42
C ARG A 104 -12.70 -6.34 10.58
N ASN A 105 -12.97 -5.92 9.35
CA ASN A 105 -13.68 -6.73 8.37
C ASN A 105 -13.06 -6.50 6.98
N PRO A 106 -12.21 -7.43 6.49
CA PRO A 106 -11.52 -7.25 5.22
C PRO A 106 -12.46 -7.37 4.01
N LEU A 107 -13.71 -7.82 4.19
CA LEU A 107 -14.70 -7.79 3.11
C LEU A 107 -15.14 -6.36 2.76
N GLU A 108 -15.04 -5.46 3.72
CA GLU A 108 -15.67 -4.14 3.70
C GLU A 108 -14.65 -3.00 3.61
N THR A 109 -13.40 -3.27 3.95
CA THR A 109 -12.36 -2.24 3.98
C THR A 109 -11.90 -1.84 2.58
N THR A 110 -11.46 -0.59 2.44
CA THR A 110 -11.15 0.03 1.14
C THR A 110 -9.80 0.76 1.09
N THR A 111 -9.20 0.78 -0.10
CA THR A 111 -7.96 1.52 -0.41
C THR A 111 -8.19 2.91 -0.99
N THR A 112 -9.42 3.41 -1.05
CA THR A 112 -9.79 4.71 -1.65
C THR A 112 -8.89 5.86 -1.22
N GLY A 113 -8.59 5.98 0.08
CA GLY A 113 -7.72 7.05 0.58
C GLY A 113 -6.30 7.02 0.00
N VAL A 114 -5.77 5.83 -0.33
CA VAL A 114 -4.45 5.71 -1.00
C VAL A 114 -4.51 6.37 -2.38
N GLY A 115 -5.57 6.11 -3.15
CA GLY A 115 -5.77 6.75 -4.46
C GLY A 115 -5.96 8.26 -4.35
N GLU A 116 -6.62 8.75 -3.30
CA GLU A 116 -6.74 10.19 -3.02
C GLU A 116 -5.37 10.83 -2.71
N LEU A 117 -4.48 10.15 -1.95
CA LEU A 117 -3.10 10.61 -1.73
C LEU A 117 -2.30 10.66 -3.04
N ILE A 118 -2.42 9.61 -3.88
CA ILE A 118 -1.77 9.56 -5.20
C ILE A 118 -2.25 10.75 -6.04
N LYS A 119 -3.58 10.94 -6.14
CA LYS A 119 -4.18 12.02 -6.92
C LYS A 119 -3.72 13.40 -6.46
N ASP A 120 -3.67 13.66 -5.15
CA ASP A 120 -3.18 14.94 -4.63
C ASP A 120 -1.69 15.14 -4.94
N SER A 121 -0.86 14.10 -4.79
CA SER A 121 0.58 14.20 -5.10
C SER A 121 0.84 14.53 -6.58
N ILE A 122 0.06 13.94 -7.51
CA ILE A 122 0.13 14.23 -8.94
C ILE A 122 -0.33 15.66 -9.23
N ARG A 123 -1.41 16.13 -8.59
CA ARG A 123 -1.85 17.53 -8.69
C ARG A 123 -0.79 18.52 -8.23
N LYS A 124 0.08 18.14 -7.30
CA LYS A 124 1.23 18.93 -6.86
C LYS A 124 2.48 18.76 -7.74
N GLY A 125 2.33 18.16 -8.91
CA GLY A 125 3.37 18.09 -9.95
C GLY A 125 4.30 16.89 -9.84
N CYS A 126 3.98 15.89 -9.02
CA CYS A 126 4.74 14.64 -8.99
C CYS A 126 4.58 13.88 -10.32
N LYS A 127 5.69 13.37 -10.83
CA LYS A 127 5.79 12.53 -12.04
C LYS A 127 6.26 11.11 -11.76
N ARG A 128 6.71 10.86 -10.53
CA ARG A 128 7.04 9.54 -9.99
C ARG A 128 6.35 9.36 -8.65
N ILE A 129 5.72 8.23 -8.43
CA ILE A 129 5.04 7.89 -7.18
C ILE A 129 5.65 6.60 -6.64
N ILE A 130 6.25 6.66 -5.45
CA ILE A 130 6.74 5.50 -4.72
C ILE A 130 5.72 5.15 -3.65
N ILE A 131 5.22 3.90 -3.65
CA ILE A 131 4.17 3.43 -2.74
C ILE A 131 4.71 2.28 -1.90
N GLY A 132 4.86 2.50 -0.61
CA GLY A 132 5.01 1.41 0.37
C GLY A 132 3.66 0.78 0.69
N VAL A 133 3.50 -0.53 0.49
CA VAL A 133 2.20 -1.21 0.68
C VAL A 133 2.09 -2.02 1.97
N GLY A 134 3.10 -2.03 2.82
CA GLY A 134 3.07 -2.80 4.07
C GLY A 134 1.99 -2.35 5.07
N ASP A 135 1.72 -3.21 6.05
CA ASP A 135 0.79 -2.96 7.17
C ASP A 135 -0.66 -2.59 6.77
N SER A 136 -1.10 -3.04 5.60
CA SER A 136 -2.48 -2.88 5.10
C SER A 136 -3.56 -3.47 6.01
N GLY A 137 -4.69 -2.78 6.09
CA GLY A 137 -5.95 -3.24 6.70
C GLY A 137 -6.99 -3.71 5.69
N THR A 138 -6.62 -3.87 4.41
CA THR A 138 -7.54 -4.05 3.28
C THR A 138 -7.32 -5.35 2.51
N ILE A 139 -8.38 -5.87 1.88
CA ILE A 139 -8.30 -6.90 0.83
C ILE A 139 -9.28 -6.53 -0.29
N ASP A 140 -8.99 -5.48 -1.04
CA ASP A 140 -9.84 -5.00 -2.13
C ASP A 140 -9.12 -5.02 -3.49
N CYS A 141 -7.98 -5.68 -3.61
CA CYS A 141 -7.14 -5.66 -4.81
C CYS A 141 -6.71 -4.26 -5.28
N GLY A 142 -6.82 -3.23 -4.44
CA GLY A 142 -6.54 -1.86 -4.85
C GLY A 142 -7.65 -1.18 -5.65
N ILE A 143 -8.83 -1.80 -5.80
CA ILE A 143 -9.92 -1.21 -6.61
C ILE A 143 -10.39 0.14 -6.04
N GLY A 144 -10.30 0.35 -4.73
CA GLY A 144 -10.59 1.65 -4.12
C GLY A 144 -9.60 2.71 -4.56
N ALA A 145 -8.30 2.43 -4.47
CA ALA A 145 -7.24 3.34 -4.90
C ALA A 145 -7.37 3.68 -6.41
N LEU A 146 -7.54 2.66 -7.25
CA LEU A 146 -7.71 2.82 -8.69
C LEU A 146 -9.01 3.57 -9.04
N SER A 147 -10.09 3.36 -8.28
CA SER A 147 -11.34 4.11 -8.47
C SER A 147 -11.17 5.59 -8.19
N ALA A 148 -10.48 5.95 -7.11
CA ALA A 148 -10.20 7.35 -6.79
C ALA A 148 -9.34 8.06 -7.86
N LEU A 149 -8.55 7.28 -8.60
CA LEU A 149 -7.73 7.73 -9.72
C LEU A 149 -8.51 7.87 -11.04
N GLY A 150 -9.69 7.25 -11.17
CA GLY A 150 -10.57 7.40 -12.33
C GLY A 150 -10.94 6.09 -13.03
N VAL A 151 -10.44 4.94 -12.56
CA VAL A 151 -10.86 3.62 -13.07
C VAL A 151 -12.29 3.33 -12.63
N LYS A 152 -13.11 2.77 -13.50
CA LYS A 152 -14.44 2.29 -13.11
C LYS A 152 -14.45 0.77 -13.09
N PHE A 153 -14.89 0.21 -11.98
CA PHE A 153 -15.12 -1.22 -11.82
C PHE A 153 -16.62 -1.45 -11.87
N LEU A 154 -17.08 -2.23 -12.85
CA LEU A 154 -18.49 -2.30 -13.24
C LEU A 154 -19.04 -3.72 -13.09
N ASP A 155 -20.31 -3.81 -12.69
CA ASP A 155 -21.09 -5.04 -12.71
C ASP A 155 -21.64 -5.35 -14.11
N ARG A 156 -22.42 -6.44 -14.23
CA ARG A 156 -23.06 -6.85 -15.49
C ARG A 156 -24.08 -5.84 -16.04
N ASN A 157 -24.59 -4.96 -15.19
CA ASN A 157 -25.54 -3.91 -15.55
C ASN A 157 -24.83 -2.56 -15.79
N SER A 158 -23.50 -2.55 -15.91
CA SER A 158 -22.68 -1.34 -16.05
C SER A 158 -22.78 -0.36 -14.87
N LYS A 159 -23.16 -0.84 -13.68
CA LYS A 159 -23.16 -0.06 -12.44
C LYS A 159 -21.84 -0.23 -11.72
N GLN A 160 -21.40 0.82 -11.02
CA GLN A 160 -20.17 0.77 -10.26
C GLN A 160 -20.31 -0.20 -9.07
N ILE A 161 -19.38 -1.15 -8.96
CA ILE A 161 -19.33 -2.06 -7.82
C ILE A 161 -18.87 -1.30 -6.58
N LYS A 162 -19.16 -1.89 -5.42
CA LYS A 162 -18.58 -1.43 -4.17
C LYS A 162 -17.05 -1.60 -4.19
N THR A 163 -16.32 -0.57 -3.77
CA THR A 163 -14.85 -0.57 -3.75
C THR A 163 -14.27 -1.28 -2.52
N SER A 164 -14.61 -2.55 -2.35
CA SER A 164 -14.17 -3.44 -1.27
C SER A 164 -14.04 -4.88 -1.77
N CYS A 165 -13.57 -5.82 -0.93
CA CYS A 165 -13.50 -7.23 -1.30
C CYS A 165 -14.87 -7.80 -1.72
N SER A 166 -15.93 -7.43 -0.99
CA SER A 166 -17.29 -7.92 -1.26
C SER A 166 -17.75 -7.52 -2.65
N GLY A 167 -17.45 -6.30 -3.10
CA GLY A 167 -17.76 -5.85 -4.46
C GLY A 167 -17.01 -6.61 -5.56
N LEU A 168 -15.84 -7.22 -5.27
CA LEU A 168 -15.12 -8.03 -6.25
C LEU A 168 -15.92 -9.24 -6.73
N LEU A 169 -16.94 -9.68 -5.99
CA LEU A 169 -17.82 -10.77 -6.43
C LEU A 169 -18.68 -10.37 -7.63
N ASP A 170 -19.03 -9.09 -7.71
CA ASP A 170 -19.90 -8.53 -8.76
C ASP A 170 -19.11 -7.96 -9.95
N LEU A 171 -17.78 -7.87 -9.82
CA LEU A 171 -16.91 -7.33 -10.86
C LEU A 171 -17.09 -8.09 -12.17
N TYR A 172 -17.44 -7.36 -13.22
CA TYR A 172 -17.64 -7.89 -14.57
C TYR A 172 -16.73 -7.22 -15.59
N LYS A 173 -16.53 -5.90 -15.48
CA LYS A 173 -15.76 -5.11 -16.45
C LYS A 173 -14.93 -4.03 -15.77
N ILE A 174 -13.76 -3.71 -16.34
CA ILE A 174 -12.92 -2.58 -15.93
C ILE A 174 -12.87 -1.54 -17.05
N ASP A 175 -13.10 -0.27 -16.71
CA ASP A 175 -13.02 0.86 -17.63
C ASP A 175 -11.92 1.83 -17.15
N CYS A 176 -10.83 1.88 -17.93
CA CYS A 176 -9.64 2.67 -17.67
C CYS A 176 -9.58 3.98 -18.48
N THR A 177 -10.66 4.37 -19.15
CA THR A 177 -10.70 5.63 -19.93
C THR A 177 -10.40 6.86 -19.06
N GLY A 178 -10.74 6.81 -17.76
CA GLY A 178 -10.52 7.90 -16.81
C GLY A 178 -9.07 8.11 -16.36
N ILE A 179 -8.14 7.21 -16.71
CA ILE A 179 -6.73 7.26 -16.23
C ILE A 179 -5.70 7.54 -17.32
N GLU A 180 -6.11 8.04 -18.49
CA GLU A 180 -5.18 8.31 -19.59
C GLU A 180 -4.03 9.27 -19.21
N SER A 181 -4.33 10.26 -18.36
CA SER A 181 -3.32 11.21 -17.84
C SER A 181 -2.24 10.54 -16.98
N LEU A 182 -2.51 9.36 -16.41
CA LEU A 182 -1.61 8.63 -15.53
C LEU A 182 -0.53 7.85 -16.30
N LYS A 183 -0.68 7.65 -17.61
CA LYS A 183 0.34 6.99 -18.46
C LYS A 183 1.71 7.71 -18.43
N SER A 184 1.71 9.00 -18.11
CA SER A 184 2.93 9.81 -17.98
C SER A 184 3.59 9.77 -16.59
N ILE A 185 3.01 9.01 -15.65
CA ILE A 185 3.44 8.92 -14.26
C ILE A 185 4.12 7.58 -14.03
N GLU A 186 5.33 7.61 -13.49
CA GLU A 186 6.05 6.40 -13.09
C GLU A 186 5.57 5.93 -11.71
N PHE A 187 5.09 4.70 -11.61
CA PHE A 187 4.71 4.09 -10.33
C PHE A 187 5.74 3.05 -9.90
N ILE A 188 6.19 3.15 -8.65
CA ILE A 188 7.09 2.18 -8.02
C ILE A 188 6.40 1.66 -6.77
N ILE A 189 6.11 0.37 -6.72
CA ILE A 189 5.48 -0.27 -5.57
C ILE A 189 6.54 -1.05 -4.81
N LEU A 190 6.73 -0.73 -3.53
CA LEU A 190 7.67 -1.41 -2.66
C LEU A 190 6.96 -2.62 -2.04
N VAL A 191 7.42 -3.81 -2.44
CA VAL A 191 6.85 -5.09 -2.03
C VAL A 191 7.94 -5.94 -1.39
N ASP A 192 7.66 -6.45 -0.20
CA ASP A 192 8.56 -7.24 0.65
C ASP A 192 8.25 -8.74 0.65
N VAL A 193 7.15 -9.15 0.01
CA VAL A 193 6.68 -10.54 -0.04
C VAL A 193 6.51 -11.05 -1.46
N SER A 194 6.66 -12.34 -1.68
CA SER A 194 6.51 -12.95 -3.01
C SER A 194 5.13 -13.58 -3.26
N ASN A 195 4.21 -13.47 -2.30
CA ASN A 195 2.90 -14.12 -2.36
C ASN A 195 2.12 -13.71 -3.62
N PRO A 196 1.58 -14.67 -4.40
CA PRO A 196 0.70 -14.37 -5.54
C PRO A 196 -0.64 -13.82 -5.04
N LEU A 197 -1.52 -13.39 -5.96
CA LEU A 197 -2.83 -12.87 -5.59
C LEU A 197 -3.71 -13.95 -4.95
N THR A 198 -3.78 -15.14 -5.57
CA THR A 198 -4.68 -16.22 -5.17
C THR A 198 -3.93 -17.50 -4.79
N GLY A 199 -4.68 -18.53 -4.39
CA GLY A 199 -4.13 -19.82 -3.97
C GLY A 199 -3.82 -19.89 -2.47
N LYS A 200 -3.31 -21.05 -2.01
CA LYS A 200 -3.06 -21.33 -0.59
C LYS A 200 -2.05 -20.35 0.04
N ASN A 201 -1.10 -19.88 -0.76
CA ASN A 201 -0.07 -18.93 -0.36
C ASN A 201 -0.39 -17.50 -0.84
N GLY A 202 -1.61 -17.22 -1.29
CA GLY A 202 -1.96 -15.93 -1.86
C GLY A 202 -2.23 -14.84 -0.81
N ALA A 203 -2.90 -13.76 -1.22
CA ALA A 203 -3.31 -12.67 -0.32
C ALA A 203 -4.18 -13.15 0.87
N ILE A 204 -4.84 -14.31 0.72
CA ILE A 204 -5.69 -14.92 1.75
C ILE A 204 -4.94 -15.26 3.04
N VAL A 205 -3.62 -15.49 2.99
CA VAL A 205 -2.78 -15.77 4.16
C VAL A 205 -2.86 -14.63 5.18
N TYR A 206 -3.05 -13.39 4.71
CA TYR A 206 -3.13 -12.20 5.56
C TYR A 206 -4.57 -11.83 5.96
N ALA A 207 -5.59 -12.63 5.61
CA ALA A 207 -6.98 -12.28 5.86
C ALA A 207 -7.37 -12.36 7.34
N GLN A 208 -6.89 -13.38 8.06
CA GLN A 208 -7.26 -13.58 9.47
C GLN A 208 -6.75 -12.46 10.37
N GLN A 209 -5.49 -12.02 10.20
CA GLN A 209 -4.96 -10.86 10.93
C GLN A 209 -5.73 -9.56 10.65
N LYS A 210 -6.42 -9.48 9.49
CA LYS A 210 -7.28 -8.36 9.08
C LYS A 210 -8.74 -8.52 9.52
N GLY A 211 -9.07 -9.55 10.31
CA GLY A 211 -10.40 -9.78 10.89
C GLY A 211 -11.27 -10.82 10.17
N ALA A 212 -10.78 -11.50 9.13
CA ALA A 212 -11.59 -12.51 8.45
C ALA A 212 -11.83 -13.74 9.33
N THR A 213 -13.09 -14.13 9.49
CA THR A 213 -13.49 -15.41 10.08
C THR A 213 -13.27 -16.56 9.10
N LYS A 214 -13.19 -17.80 9.60
CA LYS A 214 -13.09 -19.01 8.76
C LYS A 214 -14.23 -19.13 7.75
N LYS A 215 -15.43 -18.62 8.08
CA LYS A 215 -16.61 -18.65 7.21
C LYS A 215 -16.53 -17.64 6.05
N GLU A 216 -15.75 -16.58 6.21
CA GLU A 216 -15.58 -15.53 5.18
C GLU A 216 -14.44 -15.82 4.21
N LEU A 217 -13.46 -16.66 4.59
CA LEU A 217 -12.32 -17.01 3.72
C LEU A 217 -12.74 -17.54 2.33
N PRO A 218 -13.79 -18.37 2.17
CA PRO A 218 -14.26 -18.78 0.84
C PRO A 218 -14.80 -17.61 0.01
N MET A 219 -15.42 -16.61 0.64
CA MET A 219 -15.92 -15.42 -0.05
C MET A 219 -14.77 -14.54 -0.54
N ILE A 220 -13.80 -14.26 0.33
CA ILE A 220 -12.59 -13.49 -0.03
C ILE A 220 -11.87 -14.16 -1.20
N GLN A 221 -11.65 -15.48 -1.13
CA GLN A 221 -11.02 -16.22 -2.23
C GLN A 221 -11.79 -16.11 -3.54
N ARG A 222 -13.13 -16.14 -3.52
CA ARG A 222 -13.95 -15.95 -4.72
C ARG A 222 -13.77 -14.56 -5.30
N GLY A 223 -13.79 -13.51 -4.47
CA GLY A 223 -13.56 -12.13 -4.91
C GLY A 223 -12.18 -11.95 -5.56
N LEU A 224 -11.12 -12.42 -4.90
CA LEU A 224 -9.75 -12.37 -5.44
C LEU A 224 -9.61 -13.13 -6.78
N ARG A 225 -10.22 -14.32 -6.89
CA ARG A 225 -10.22 -15.10 -8.14
C ARG A 225 -11.02 -14.43 -9.24
N ASN A 226 -12.14 -13.78 -8.92
CA ASN A 226 -12.92 -13.04 -9.91
C ASN A 226 -12.14 -11.85 -10.44
N PHE A 227 -11.50 -11.07 -9.55
CA PHE A 227 -10.59 -9.99 -9.94
C PHE A 227 -9.48 -10.47 -10.88
N LYS A 228 -8.76 -11.53 -10.49
CA LYS A 228 -7.74 -12.17 -11.33
C LYS A 228 -8.29 -12.53 -12.71
N LYS A 229 -9.46 -13.18 -12.76
CA LYS A 229 -10.08 -13.63 -14.01
C LYS A 229 -10.40 -12.46 -14.94
N VAL A 230 -10.97 -11.39 -14.42
CA VAL A 230 -11.29 -10.19 -15.20
C VAL A 230 -10.01 -9.54 -15.73
N ILE A 231 -8.98 -9.39 -14.89
CA ILE A 231 -7.68 -8.87 -15.31
C ILE A 231 -7.03 -9.72 -16.41
N LEU A 232 -7.04 -11.05 -16.25
CA LEU A 232 -6.49 -11.97 -17.25
C LEU A 232 -7.24 -11.86 -18.59
N ASN A 233 -8.57 -11.73 -18.55
CA ASN A 233 -9.39 -11.64 -19.75
C ASN A 233 -9.24 -10.30 -20.48
N GLU A 234 -9.15 -9.18 -19.76
CA GLU A 234 -9.09 -7.85 -20.36
C GLU A 234 -7.67 -7.43 -20.75
N TYR A 235 -6.66 -7.83 -19.96
CA TYR A 235 -5.28 -7.36 -20.13
C TYR A 235 -4.28 -8.47 -20.47
N GLY A 236 -4.69 -9.74 -20.45
CA GLY A 236 -3.79 -10.88 -20.71
C GLY A 236 -2.78 -11.14 -19.58
N ILE A 237 -2.95 -10.50 -18.42
CA ILE A 237 -2.01 -10.56 -17.29
C ILE A 237 -2.50 -11.59 -16.27
N ASP A 238 -1.70 -12.64 -16.04
CA ASP A 238 -1.94 -13.59 -14.95
C ASP A 238 -1.28 -13.10 -13.66
N LEU A 239 -2.07 -12.51 -12.77
CA LEU A 239 -1.59 -11.98 -11.49
C LEU A 239 -0.89 -13.04 -10.62
N ASP A 240 -1.21 -14.33 -10.73
CA ASP A 240 -0.52 -15.35 -9.93
C ASP A 240 0.90 -15.67 -10.45
N LYS A 241 1.25 -15.22 -11.65
CA LYS A 241 2.63 -15.33 -12.19
C LYS A 241 3.52 -14.15 -11.76
N ILE A 242 2.94 -13.09 -11.22
CA ILE A 242 3.67 -11.91 -10.77
C ILE A 242 4.00 -12.08 -9.29
N LYS A 243 5.30 -12.13 -8.98
CA LYS A 243 5.79 -12.23 -7.59
C LYS A 243 5.31 -11.02 -6.79
N GLY A 244 4.65 -11.27 -5.66
CA GLY A 244 4.19 -10.22 -4.76
C GLY A 244 2.89 -9.53 -5.18
N SER A 245 2.19 -10.02 -6.22
CA SER A 245 0.90 -9.46 -6.64
C SER A 245 -0.18 -9.51 -5.55
N GLY A 246 -0.08 -10.45 -4.60
CA GLY A 246 -0.97 -10.55 -3.44
C GLY A 246 -0.60 -9.64 -2.28
N ALA A 247 0.51 -8.91 -2.37
CA ALA A 247 0.94 -8.01 -1.32
C ALA A 247 -0.16 -7.00 -0.98
N ALA A 248 -0.30 -6.75 0.31
CA ALA A 248 -1.23 -5.77 0.84
C ALA A 248 -2.70 -5.96 0.43
N GLY A 249 -3.14 -7.23 0.30
CA GLY A 249 -4.51 -7.54 -0.09
C GLY A 249 -4.78 -7.39 -1.58
N GLY A 250 -3.73 -7.45 -2.41
CA GLY A 250 -3.81 -7.47 -3.86
C GLY A 250 -3.63 -6.11 -4.55
N ILE A 251 -3.46 -5.01 -3.79
CA ILE A 251 -3.25 -3.68 -4.39
C ILE A 251 -1.99 -3.63 -5.26
N ALA A 252 -0.93 -4.34 -4.87
CA ALA A 252 0.29 -4.42 -5.69
C ALA A 252 0.00 -5.03 -7.06
N GLY A 253 -0.77 -6.12 -7.12
CA GLY A 253 -1.22 -6.74 -8.37
C GLY A 253 -2.17 -5.84 -9.17
N GLY A 254 -3.13 -5.20 -8.52
CA GLY A 254 -4.08 -4.30 -9.17
C GLY A 254 -3.40 -3.11 -9.84
N MET A 255 -2.52 -2.42 -9.12
CA MET A 255 -1.73 -1.28 -9.63
C MET A 255 -0.69 -1.69 -10.67
N TYR A 256 -0.23 -2.95 -10.68
CA TYR A 256 0.68 -3.44 -11.72
C TYR A 256 -0.07 -3.68 -13.04
N ALA A 257 -1.30 -4.22 -12.97
CA ALA A 257 -2.03 -4.66 -14.15
C ALA A 257 -2.82 -3.56 -14.86
N ILE A 258 -3.19 -2.49 -14.14
CA ILE A 258 -4.03 -1.38 -14.61
C ILE A 258 -3.21 -0.10 -14.64
#